data_AF-A0AAN7M5C8-F1
#
_entry.id   AF-A0AAN7M5C8-F1
#
_cell.length_a   1.000
_cell.length_b   1.000
_cell.length_c   1.000
_cell.angle_alpha   90.00
_cell.angle_beta   90.00
_cell.angle_gamma   90.00
#
_symmetry.space_group_name_H-M   'P 1'
#
loop_
_entity.id
_entity.type
_entity.pdbx_description
1 polymer ?
#
loop_
_entity_poly.entity_id
_entity_poly.type
_entity_poly.pdbx_seq_one_letter_code
_entity_poly.pdbx_strand_id
1 'polypeptide(L)'
;MTMIPSYGLDASSWWEDVNNSPLWQDRIFHVLVALYGVVAVVALIQLVRIQLRVPEFGWTTQKVFHFLNFLVNGVRSLVFIFRREVQNLYPEIIKHILLDMPSLAFFTTYALLVLFWAEIYYQARAVSTDGLRPSFFTINAVVYAVQISMWLILWWRPIHIIIIFSKMFFSGVSLFAAFGFLLYGGRLLLCPLIFLLHRHACVCMISYNYCLGKHGILTRLAVI
;
A
#
# COMPACT_ATOMS: atom_id res chain seq x y z
N MET A 1 52.64 15.86 15.41
CA MET A 1 51.37 16.05 14.69
C MET A 1 50.92 14.69 14.19
N THR A 2 50.20 13.96 15.05
CA THR A 2 49.76 12.59 14.77
C THR A 2 48.53 12.60 13.87
N MET A 3 48.62 11.87 12.75
CA MET A 3 47.54 11.63 11.80
C MET A 3 46.45 10.80 12.48
N ILE A 4 45.25 11.36 12.64
CA ILE A 4 44.08 10.63 13.14
C ILE A 4 43.44 9.93 11.94
N PRO A 5 43.30 8.59 11.94
CA PRO A 5 42.59 7.90 10.87
C PRO A 5 41.10 8.22 10.99
N SER A 6 40.56 8.84 9.95
CA SER A 6 39.16 9.18 9.79
C SER A 6 38.32 7.91 9.60
N TYR A 7 37.77 7.39 10.69
CA TYR A 7 36.75 6.33 10.72
C TYR A 7 35.39 6.76 10.12
N GLY A 8 35.29 7.98 9.60
CA GLY A 8 34.11 8.47 8.86
C GLY A 8 34.01 7.95 7.42
N LEU A 9 34.96 7.10 6.98
CA LEU A 9 35.07 6.63 5.60
C LEU A 9 34.49 5.23 5.37
N ASP A 10 34.32 4.37 6.38
CA ASP A 10 33.97 2.94 6.14
C ASP A 10 32.51 2.71 5.76
N ALA A 11 31.56 3.44 6.36
CA ALA A 11 30.14 3.28 6.02
C ALA A 11 29.80 3.91 4.65
N SER A 12 30.43 5.04 4.32
CA SER A 12 30.25 5.70 3.02
C SER A 12 30.97 4.98 1.90
N SER A 13 32.22 4.51 2.12
CA SER A 13 32.97 3.74 1.12
C SER A 13 32.31 2.40 0.85
N TRP A 14 31.84 1.69 1.90
CA TRP A 14 31.10 0.45 1.75
C TRP A 14 29.79 0.66 0.98
N TRP A 15 29.05 1.73 1.28
CA TRP A 15 27.84 2.06 0.52
C TRP A 15 28.14 2.40 -0.94
N GLU A 16 29.23 3.11 -1.23
CA GLU A 16 29.67 3.37 -2.61
C GLU A 16 30.04 2.08 -3.33
N ASP A 17 30.77 1.17 -2.69
CA ASP A 17 31.17 -0.12 -3.27
C ASP A 17 29.96 -1.01 -3.56
N VAL A 18 29.01 -1.08 -2.63
CA VAL A 18 27.75 -1.82 -2.81
C VAL A 18 26.90 -1.17 -3.91
N ASN A 19 26.85 0.16 -3.97
CA ASN A 19 26.07 0.88 -4.97
C ASN A 19 26.70 0.79 -6.37
N ASN A 20 28.03 0.74 -6.48
CA ASN A 20 28.73 0.62 -7.75
C ASN A 20 28.76 -0.81 -8.29
N SER A 21 28.48 -1.81 -7.45
CA SER A 21 28.48 -3.21 -7.86
C SER A 21 27.18 -3.59 -8.59
N PRO A 22 27.21 -3.85 -9.92
CA PRO A 22 26.01 -4.21 -10.68
C PRO A 22 25.42 -5.55 -10.22
N LEU A 23 26.26 -6.47 -9.74
CA LEU A 23 25.85 -7.78 -9.23
C LEU A 23 25.02 -7.66 -7.96
N TRP A 24 25.43 -6.81 -7.00
CA TRP A 24 24.70 -6.61 -5.75
C TRP A 24 23.35 -5.97 -5.98
N GLN A 25 23.28 -4.95 -6.84
CA GLN A 25 22.02 -4.35 -7.23
C GLN A 25 21.07 -5.38 -7.85
N ASP A 26 21.55 -6.17 -8.83
CA ASP A 26 20.72 -7.17 -9.50
C ASP A 26 20.18 -8.26 -8.57
N ARG A 27 20.97 -8.67 -7.57
CA ARG A 27 20.53 -9.61 -6.54
C ARG A 27 19.43 -9.02 -5.67
N ILE A 28 19.60 -7.78 -5.19
CA ILE A 28 18.61 -7.11 -4.35
C ILE A 28 17.28 -6.97 -5.11
N PHE A 29 17.33 -6.55 -6.38
CA PHE A 29 16.11 -6.41 -7.18
C PHE A 29 15.44 -7.74 -7.48
N HIS A 30 16.20 -8.81 -7.78
CA HIS A 30 15.63 -10.15 -7.95
C HIS A 30 14.93 -10.66 -6.68
N VAL A 31 15.56 -10.45 -5.52
CA VAL A 31 14.95 -10.81 -4.23
C VAL A 31 13.66 -10.00 -4.03
N LEU A 32 13.65 -8.72 -4.35
CA LEU A 32 12.45 -7.89 -4.29
C LEU A 32 11.35 -8.38 -5.23
N VAL A 33 11.67 -8.70 -6.49
CA VAL A 33 10.73 -9.29 -7.46
C VAL A 33 10.06 -10.51 -6.87
N ALA A 34 10.87 -11.42 -6.31
CA ALA A 34 10.38 -12.67 -5.72
C ALA A 34 9.48 -12.40 -4.51
N LEU A 35 9.90 -11.54 -3.58
CA LEU A 35 9.11 -11.21 -2.39
C LEU A 35 7.78 -10.56 -2.75
N TYR A 36 7.78 -9.54 -3.62
CA TYR A 36 6.55 -8.88 -4.07
C TYR A 36 5.66 -9.84 -4.86
N GLY A 37 6.24 -10.70 -5.70
CA GLY A 37 5.52 -11.74 -6.43
C GLY A 37 4.85 -12.75 -5.50
N VAL A 38 5.56 -13.23 -4.47
CA VAL A 38 5.01 -14.14 -3.45
C VAL A 38 3.86 -13.48 -2.71
N VAL A 39 4.01 -12.23 -2.26
CA VAL A 39 2.92 -11.50 -1.57
C VAL A 39 1.70 -11.35 -2.48
N ALA A 40 1.90 -11.01 -3.77
CA ALA A 40 0.83 -10.90 -4.73
C ALA A 40 0.09 -12.24 -4.92
N VAL A 41 0.82 -13.34 -5.10
CA VAL A 41 0.26 -14.68 -5.25
C VAL A 41 -0.51 -15.10 -4.00
N VAL A 42 0.05 -14.90 -2.81
CA VAL A 42 -0.63 -15.18 -1.54
C VAL A 42 -1.92 -14.38 -1.45
N ALA A 43 -1.89 -13.09 -1.75
CA ALA A 43 -3.09 -12.24 -1.72
C ALA A 43 -4.16 -12.72 -2.72
N LEU A 44 -3.76 -13.15 -3.91
CA LEU A 44 -4.67 -13.72 -4.90
C LEU A 44 -5.29 -15.05 -4.42
N ILE A 45 -4.48 -15.93 -3.83
CA ILE A 45 -4.97 -17.18 -3.24
C ILE A 45 -5.98 -16.87 -2.14
N GLN A 46 -5.69 -15.93 -1.24
CA GLN A 46 -6.63 -15.52 -0.19
C GLN A 46 -7.94 -14.98 -0.79
N LEU A 47 -7.87 -14.14 -1.82
CA LEU A 47 -9.04 -13.63 -2.51
C LEU A 47 -9.90 -14.75 -3.09
N VAL A 48 -9.29 -15.66 -3.85
CA VAL A 48 -9.99 -16.80 -4.47
C VAL A 48 -10.61 -17.70 -3.41
N ARG A 49 -9.88 -18.02 -2.34
CA ARG A 49 -10.38 -18.84 -1.23
C ARG A 49 -11.60 -18.20 -0.56
N ILE A 50 -11.59 -16.88 -0.37
CA ILE A 50 -12.73 -16.15 0.22
C ILE A 50 -13.92 -16.10 -0.75
N GLN A 51 -13.68 -15.88 -2.05
CA GLN A 51 -14.75 -15.87 -3.06
C GLN A 51 -15.43 -17.24 -3.19
N LEU A 52 -14.66 -18.32 -3.19
CA LEU A 52 -15.21 -19.68 -3.26
C LEU A 52 -15.92 -20.10 -1.97
N ARG A 53 -15.45 -19.65 -0.81
CA ARG A 53 -16.10 -19.98 0.48
C ARG A 53 -17.44 -19.27 0.65
N VAL A 54 -17.56 -18.03 0.20
CA VAL A 54 -18.74 -17.20 0.42
C VAL A 54 -19.03 -16.36 -0.86
N PRO A 55 -19.62 -17.00 -1.90
CA PRO A 55 -19.94 -16.32 -3.15
C PRO A 55 -21.18 -15.42 -3.04
N GLU A 56 -22.05 -15.70 -2.08
CA GLU A 56 -23.34 -15.01 -1.89
C GLU A 56 -23.17 -13.56 -1.43
N PHE A 57 -22.08 -13.24 -0.72
CA PHE A 57 -21.77 -11.88 -0.30
C PHE A 57 -20.88 -11.21 -1.35
N GLY A 58 -21.26 -10.02 -1.79
CA GLY A 58 -20.54 -9.23 -2.79
C GLY A 58 -19.13 -8.77 -2.36
N TRP A 59 -18.69 -7.62 -2.86
CA TRP A 59 -17.35 -7.09 -2.57
C TRP A 59 -17.22 -6.51 -1.15
N THR A 60 -16.82 -7.37 -0.21
CA THR A 60 -16.46 -6.99 1.16
C THR A 60 -15.07 -6.33 1.20
N THR A 61 -14.77 -5.53 2.23
CA THR A 61 -13.46 -4.87 2.37
C THR A 61 -12.31 -5.86 2.39
N GLN A 62 -12.52 -7.04 2.98
CA GLN A 62 -11.50 -8.07 3.01
C GLN A 62 -11.15 -8.55 1.59
N LYS A 63 -12.16 -8.76 0.73
CA LYS A 63 -11.96 -9.09 -0.69
C LYS A 63 -11.26 -7.92 -1.42
N VAL A 64 -11.68 -6.68 -1.17
CA VAL A 64 -11.05 -5.49 -1.75
C VAL A 64 -9.59 -5.34 -1.31
N PHE A 65 -9.28 -5.60 -0.03
CA PHE A 65 -7.92 -5.53 0.50
C PHE A 65 -7.01 -6.54 -0.19
N HIS A 66 -7.41 -7.82 -0.27
CA HIS A 66 -6.62 -8.84 -0.95
C HIS A 66 -6.49 -8.59 -2.46
N PHE A 67 -7.56 -8.13 -3.12
CA PHE A 67 -7.53 -7.78 -4.54
C PHE A 67 -6.56 -6.62 -4.82
N LEU A 68 -6.63 -5.55 -4.02
CA LEU A 68 -5.76 -4.40 -4.20
C LEU A 68 -4.31 -4.72 -3.79
N ASN A 69 -4.11 -5.56 -2.78
CA ASN A 69 -2.78 -6.03 -2.40
C ASN A 69 -2.16 -6.89 -3.52
N PHE A 70 -2.95 -7.77 -4.16
CA PHE A 70 -2.54 -8.48 -5.38
C PHE A 70 -2.17 -7.51 -6.51
N LEU A 71 -3.03 -6.52 -6.80
CA LEU A 71 -2.80 -5.56 -7.88
C LEU A 71 -1.53 -4.72 -7.64
N VAL A 72 -1.36 -4.16 -6.43
CA VAL A 72 -0.23 -3.29 -6.13
C VAL A 72 1.10 -4.05 -6.07
N ASN A 73 1.14 -5.21 -5.39
CA ASN A 73 2.36 -6.02 -5.34
C ASN A 73 2.68 -6.67 -6.70
N GLY A 74 1.65 -7.03 -7.47
CA GLY A 74 1.80 -7.57 -8.83
C GLY A 74 2.38 -6.54 -9.79
N VAL A 75 1.81 -5.33 -9.85
CA VAL A 75 2.37 -4.21 -10.64
C VAL A 75 3.81 -3.92 -10.22
N ARG A 76 4.11 -3.93 -8.92
CA ARG A 76 5.46 -3.69 -8.42
C ARG A 76 6.46 -4.78 -8.81
N SER A 77 6.06 -6.04 -8.72
CA SER A 77 6.86 -7.17 -9.19
C SER A 77 7.16 -7.04 -10.69
N LEU A 78 6.15 -6.70 -11.51
CA LEU A 78 6.33 -6.47 -12.95
C LEU A 78 7.30 -5.31 -13.24
N VAL A 79 7.17 -4.18 -12.55
CA VAL A 79 8.08 -3.03 -12.70
C VAL A 79 9.53 -3.43 -12.42
N PHE A 80 9.77 -4.24 -11.39
CA PHE A 80 11.13 -4.71 -11.08
C PHE A 80 11.65 -5.73 -12.11
N ILE A 81 10.79 -6.58 -12.67
CA ILE A 81 11.15 -7.53 -13.75
C ILE A 81 11.61 -6.76 -14.99
N PHE A 82 10.86 -5.74 -15.41
CA PHE A 82 11.17 -4.96 -16.61
C PHE A 82 12.20 -3.84 -16.38
N ARG A 83 12.80 -3.72 -15.18
CA ARG A 83 13.74 -2.64 -14.84
C ARG A 83 14.89 -2.51 -15.84
N ARG A 84 15.51 -3.61 -16.27
CA ARG A 84 16.70 -3.61 -17.12
C ARG A 84 16.41 -3.05 -18.51
N GLU A 85 15.28 -3.46 -19.09
CA GLU A 85 14.77 -2.95 -20.37
C GLU A 85 14.43 -1.45 -20.25
N VAL A 86 13.81 -1.04 -19.14
CA VAL A 86 13.42 0.35 -18.92
C VAL A 86 14.62 1.26 -18.60
N GLN A 87 15.70 0.76 -18.00
CA GLN A 87 16.92 1.53 -17.77
C GLN A 87 17.72 1.81 -19.05
N ASN A 88 17.61 0.94 -20.04
CA ASN A 88 18.25 1.08 -21.36
C ASN A 88 17.41 1.88 -22.36
N LEU A 89 16.16 2.22 -22.02
CA LEU A 89 15.30 3.06 -22.84
C LEU A 89 15.75 4.53 -22.78
N TYR A 90 16.28 5.02 -23.90
CA TYR A 90 16.39 6.45 -24.21
C TYR A 90 14.98 6.92 -24.59
N PRO A 91 14.27 7.69 -23.74
CA PRO A 91 14.67 9.00 -23.21
C PRO A 91 14.63 9.15 -21.67
N GLU A 92 15.26 10.21 -21.16
CA GLU A 92 15.42 10.54 -19.72
C GLU A 92 14.09 10.64 -18.93
N ILE A 93 12.99 10.97 -19.62
CA ILE A 93 11.63 11.05 -19.06
C ILE A 93 11.13 9.69 -18.56
N ILE A 94 11.49 8.59 -19.25
CA ILE A 94 11.08 7.24 -18.85
C ILE A 94 11.74 6.86 -17.52
N LYS A 95 12.96 7.32 -17.25
CA LYS A 95 13.64 7.11 -15.96
C LYS A 95 12.90 7.81 -14.83
N HIS A 96 12.43 9.04 -15.04
CA HIS A 96 11.67 9.78 -14.03
C HIS A 96 10.31 9.15 -13.74
N ILE A 97 9.54 8.79 -14.78
CA ILE A 97 8.26 8.10 -14.60
C ILE A 97 8.45 6.75 -13.90
N LEU A 98 9.51 6.01 -14.25
CA LEU A 98 9.83 4.73 -13.61
C LEU A 98 10.28 4.87 -12.15
N LEU A 99 10.90 5.98 -11.76
CA LEU A 99 11.24 6.27 -10.35
C LEU A 99 10.00 6.69 -9.54
N ASP A 100 9.03 7.33 -10.19
CA ASP A 100 7.81 7.81 -9.54
C ASP A 100 6.73 6.72 -9.40
N MET A 101 6.61 5.80 -10.37
CA MET A 101 5.67 4.66 -10.32
C MET A 101 5.78 3.79 -9.04
N PRO A 102 6.98 3.33 -8.61
CA PRO A 102 7.11 2.58 -7.36
C PRO A 102 6.80 3.44 -6.14
N SER A 103 7.05 4.75 -6.19
CA SER A 103 6.70 5.67 -5.11
C SER A 103 5.18 5.82 -4.99
N LEU A 104 4.48 5.89 -6.13
CA LEU A 104 3.02 5.97 -6.21
C LEU A 104 2.36 4.69 -5.70
N ALA A 105 2.91 3.53 -6.09
CA ALA A 105 2.46 2.22 -5.60
C ALA A 105 2.65 2.07 -4.07
N PHE A 106 3.74 2.60 -3.51
CA PHE A 106 3.95 2.61 -2.07
C PHE A 106 2.88 3.42 -1.35
N PHE A 107 2.61 4.65 -1.82
CA PHE A 107 1.58 5.50 -1.23
C PHE A 107 0.24 4.77 -1.17
N THR A 108 -0.21 4.20 -2.27
CA THR A 108 -1.49 3.50 -2.33
C THR A 108 -1.54 2.27 -1.44
N THR A 109 -0.42 1.53 -1.31
CA THR A 109 -0.33 0.43 -0.34
C THR A 109 -0.55 0.93 1.09
N TYR A 110 0.13 2.00 1.49
CA TYR A 110 -0.02 2.55 2.85
C TYR A 110 -1.40 3.15 3.06
N ALA A 111 -1.95 3.87 2.09
CA ALA A 111 -3.30 4.39 2.17
C ALA A 111 -4.35 3.27 2.30
N LEU A 112 -4.13 2.12 1.66
CA LEU A 112 -5.00 0.94 1.79
C LEU A 112 -4.88 0.28 3.14
N LEU A 113 -3.66 0.18 3.67
CA LEU A 113 -3.43 -0.29 5.02
C LEU A 113 -4.17 0.60 6.02
N VAL A 114 -4.08 1.93 5.86
CA VAL A 114 -4.81 2.91 6.67
C VAL A 114 -6.33 2.73 6.56
N LEU A 115 -6.88 2.57 5.35
CA LEU A 115 -8.31 2.30 5.15
C LEU A 115 -8.75 1.02 5.90
N PHE A 116 -7.96 -0.05 5.81
CA PHE A 116 -8.24 -1.30 6.51
C PHE A 116 -8.27 -1.10 8.04
N TRP A 117 -7.25 -0.44 8.61
CA TRP A 117 -7.23 -0.14 10.05
C TRP A 117 -8.38 0.78 10.47
N ALA A 118 -8.70 1.78 9.65
CA ALA A 118 -9.80 2.71 9.91
C ALA A 118 -11.15 1.97 9.92
N GLU A 119 -11.38 1.05 8.98
CA GLU A 119 -12.61 0.27 8.99
C GLU A 119 -12.74 -0.64 10.22
N ILE A 120 -11.67 -1.35 10.61
CA ILE A 120 -11.69 -2.16 11.83
C ILE A 120 -11.94 -1.28 13.07
N TYR A 121 -11.33 -0.10 13.12
CA TYR A 121 -11.53 0.86 14.20
C TYR A 121 -12.97 1.38 14.29
N TYR A 122 -13.56 1.81 13.17
CA TYR A 122 -14.94 2.32 13.14
C TYR A 122 -15.97 1.21 13.42
N GLN A 123 -15.73 -0.01 12.92
CA GLN A 123 -16.55 -1.18 13.24
C GLN A 123 -16.50 -1.52 14.73
N ALA A 124 -15.32 -1.45 15.36
CA ALA A 124 -15.19 -1.66 16.81
C ALA A 124 -15.91 -0.59 17.65
N ARG A 125 -16.22 0.57 17.06
CA ARG A 125 -17.00 1.66 17.68
C ARG A 125 -18.48 1.65 17.32
N ALA A 126 -18.94 0.69 16.50
CA ALA A 126 -20.30 0.65 15.96
C ALA A 126 -20.74 1.94 15.24
N VAL A 127 -19.78 2.65 14.62
CA VAL A 127 -20.04 3.85 13.82
C VAL A 127 -20.04 3.48 12.33
N SER A 128 -20.86 4.14 11.52
CA SER A 128 -20.99 3.85 10.09
C SER A 128 -19.67 4.04 9.33
N THR A 129 -19.42 3.14 8.37
CA THR A 129 -18.22 3.11 7.53
C THR A 129 -18.45 3.65 6.11
N ASP A 130 -19.65 4.18 5.84
CA ASP A 130 -20.12 4.44 4.46
C ASP A 130 -19.28 5.50 3.72
N GLY A 131 -18.67 6.44 4.46
CA GLY A 131 -17.80 7.47 3.89
C GLY A 131 -16.34 7.05 3.69
N LEU A 132 -15.85 6.01 4.38
CA LEU A 132 -14.41 5.69 4.42
C LEU A 132 -13.86 5.27 3.06
N ARG A 133 -14.57 4.37 2.38
CA ARG A 133 -14.18 3.85 1.05
C ARG A 133 -14.19 4.93 -0.04
N PRO A 134 -15.28 5.72 -0.23
CA PRO A 134 -15.27 6.79 -1.23
C PRO A 134 -14.22 7.86 -0.92
N SER A 135 -13.99 8.22 0.35
CA SER A 135 -12.89 9.13 0.70
C SER A 135 -11.51 8.58 0.31
N PHE A 136 -11.26 7.29 0.55
CA PHE A 136 -10.01 6.65 0.13
C PHE A 136 -9.80 6.70 -1.39
N PHE A 137 -10.84 6.37 -2.18
CA PHE A 137 -10.75 6.42 -3.64
C PHE A 137 -10.54 7.85 -4.13
N THR A 138 -11.24 8.84 -3.56
CA THR A 138 -11.06 10.25 -3.90
C THR A 138 -9.65 10.73 -3.59
N ILE A 139 -9.09 10.41 -2.42
CA ILE A 139 -7.71 10.81 -2.05
C ILE A 139 -6.69 10.21 -3.02
N ASN A 140 -6.78 8.90 -3.32
CA ASN A 140 -5.87 8.26 -4.26
C ASN A 140 -6.02 8.83 -5.68
N ALA A 141 -7.25 9.07 -6.12
CA ALA A 141 -7.51 9.66 -7.43
C ALA A 141 -6.92 11.07 -7.55
N VAL A 142 -7.04 11.91 -6.52
CA VAL A 142 -6.43 13.24 -6.48
C VAL A 142 -4.90 13.16 -6.53
N VAL A 143 -4.29 12.30 -5.70
CA VAL A 143 -2.83 12.12 -5.72
C VAL A 143 -2.35 11.64 -7.08
N TYR A 144 -3.06 10.71 -7.71
CA TYR A 144 -2.74 10.21 -9.03
C TYR A 144 -2.91 11.28 -10.12
N ALA A 145 -3.99 12.08 -10.07
CA ALA A 145 -4.22 13.16 -11.01
C ALA A 145 -3.12 14.24 -10.92
N VAL A 146 -2.71 14.59 -9.70
CA VAL A 146 -1.59 15.50 -9.46
C VAL A 146 -0.29 14.90 -10.01
N GLN A 147 -0.03 13.61 -9.76
CA GLN A 147 1.18 12.95 -10.29
C GLN A 147 1.21 12.91 -11.82
N ILE A 148 0.09 12.54 -12.46
CA ILE A 148 -0.03 12.47 -13.92
C ILE A 148 0.15 13.86 -14.54
N SER A 149 -0.45 14.90 -13.94
CA SER A 149 -0.28 16.28 -14.43
C SER A 149 1.17 16.75 -14.33
N MET A 150 1.90 16.41 -13.26
CA MET A 150 3.35 16.66 -13.19
C MET A 150 4.11 15.95 -14.31
N TRP A 151 3.79 14.69 -14.60
CA TRP A 151 4.43 13.96 -15.70
C TRP A 151 4.15 14.59 -17.07
N LEU A 152 2.93 15.05 -17.33
CA LEU A 152 2.58 15.74 -18.58
C LEU A 152 3.34 17.06 -18.73
N ILE A 153 3.54 17.81 -17.65
CA ILE A 153 4.34 19.04 -17.66
C ILE A 153 5.81 18.71 -17.96
N LEU A 154 6.35 17.67 -17.30
CA LEU A 154 7.73 17.23 -17.50
C LEU A 154 7.98 16.75 -18.95
N TRP A 155 6.97 16.15 -19.58
CA TRP A 155 7.01 15.74 -20.99
C TRP A 155 7.14 16.93 -21.94
N TRP A 156 6.48 18.05 -21.64
CA TRP A 156 6.50 19.23 -22.51
C TRP A 156 7.79 20.06 -22.38
N ARG A 157 8.29 20.22 -21.16
CA ARG A 157 9.57 20.89 -20.86
C ARG A 157 10.22 20.23 -19.64
N PRO A 158 11.39 19.57 -19.79
CA PRO A 158 12.13 19.02 -18.66
C PRO A 158 12.76 20.16 -17.85
N ILE A 159 12.03 20.68 -16.85
CA ILE A 159 12.49 21.74 -15.94
C ILE A 159 12.87 21.10 -14.60
N HIS A 160 14.09 21.33 -14.11
CA HIS A 160 14.57 20.77 -12.84
C HIS A 160 13.70 21.10 -11.62
N ILE A 161 13.03 22.27 -11.64
CA ILE A 161 12.11 22.69 -10.57
C ILE A 161 10.96 21.68 -10.38
N ILE A 162 10.44 21.10 -11.47
CA ILE A 162 9.34 20.12 -11.40
C ILE A 162 9.81 18.82 -10.74
N ILE A 163 11.05 18.39 -11.00
CA ILE A 163 11.63 17.18 -10.38
C ILE A 163 11.78 17.37 -8.86
N ILE A 164 12.23 18.55 -8.42
CA ILE A 164 12.34 18.87 -7.00
C ILE A 164 10.95 18.89 -6.36
N PHE A 165 9.97 19.48 -7.04
CA PHE A 165 8.58 19.53 -6.57
C PHE A 165 7.97 18.13 -6.44
N SER A 166 8.19 17.22 -7.39
CA SER A 166 7.72 15.83 -7.29
C SER A 166 8.30 15.11 -6.07
N LYS A 167 9.58 15.33 -5.74
CA LYS A 167 10.20 14.75 -4.52
C LYS A 167 9.57 15.31 -3.24
N MET A 168 9.30 16.61 -3.18
CA MET A 168 8.63 17.23 -2.03
C MET A 168 7.19 16.73 -1.89
N PHE A 169 6.46 16.61 -3.00
CA PHE A 169 5.10 16.07 -3.03
C PHE A 169 5.05 14.64 -2.49
N PHE A 170 5.94 13.76 -2.98
CA PHE A 170 6.02 12.38 -2.46
C PHE A 170 6.33 12.32 -0.97
N SER A 171 7.26 13.14 -0.49
CA SER A 171 7.56 13.23 0.94
C SER A 171 6.32 13.64 1.75
N GLY A 172 5.63 14.70 1.33
CA GLY A 172 4.41 15.15 1.99
C GLY A 172 3.31 14.08 2.03
N VAL A 173 3.04 13.47 0.88
CA VAL A 173 2.05 12.39 0.75
C VAL A 173 2.40 11.18 1.62
N SER A 174 3.68 10.82 1.72
CA SER A 174 4.15 9.74 2.59
C SER A 174 4.00 10.06 4.08
N LEU A 175 4.23 11.32 4.48
CA LEU A 175 4.03 11.79 5.85
C LEU A 175 2.56 11.71 6.25
N PHE A 176 1.64 12.14 5.39
CA PHE A 176 0.20 12.01 5.63
C PHE A 176 -0.23 10.54 5.77
N ALA A 177 0.31 9.64 4.93
CA ALA A 177 0.05 8.21 5.04
C ALA A 177 0.57 7.64 6.38
N ALA A 178 1.77 8.02 6.81
CA ALA A 178 2.33 7.62 8.10
C ALA A 178 1.50 8.15 9.27
N PHE A 179 1.01 9.39 9.20
CA PHE A 179 0.13 9.97 10.19
C PHE A 179 -1.21 9.22 10.28
N GLY A 180 -1.82 8.88 9.14
CA GLY A 180 -3.00 8.02 9.08
C GLY A 180 -2.76 6.66 9.74
N PHE A 181 -1.61 6.05 9.47
CA PHE A 181 -1.24 4.77 10.08
C PHE A 181 -1.07 4.87 11.60
N LEU A 182 -0.43 5.92 12.11
CA LEU A 182 -0.30 6.16 13.55
C LEU A 182 -1.64 6.40 14.22
N LEU A 183 -2.54 7.17 13.60
CA LEU A 183 -3.86 7.47 14.15
C LEU A 183 -4.75 6.23 14.24
N TYR A 184 -4.88 5.47 13.15
CA TYR A 184 -5.80 4.33 13.08
C TYR A 184 -5.17 3.01 13.55
N GLY A 185 -3.89 2.77 13.24
CA GLY A 185 -3.17 1.56 13.67
C GLY A 185 -2.65 1.66 15.12
N GLY A 186 -2.09 2.81 15.52
CA GLY A 186 -1.52 2.99 16.86
C GLY A 186 -2.56 3.00 17.98
N ARG A 187 -3.75 3.57 17.74
CA ARG A 187 -4.86 3.57 18.72
C ARG A 187 -5.51 2.20 18.92
N LEU A 188 -5.34 1.26 17.97
CA LEU A 188 -5.77 -0.12 18.15
C LEU A 188 -4.88 -0.88 19.15
N LEU A 189 -3.57 -0.58 19.17
CA LEU A 189 -2.59 -1.22 20.06
C LEU A 189 -2.68 -0.72 21.52
N LEU A 190 -3.15 0.50 21.73
CA LEU A 190 -3.36 1.11 23.07
C LEU A 190 -4.70 0.74 23.71
N CYS A 191 -5.49 -0.15 23.09
CA CYS A 191 -6.77 -0.61 23.61
C CYS A 191 -6.74 -2.03 24.23
N PRO A 192 -5.72 -2.46 25.02
CA PRO A 192 -5.76 -3.79 25.63
C PRO A 192 -6.84 -3.92 26.71
N LEU A 193 -7.33 -2.82 27.30
CA LEU A 193 -8.36 -2.90 28.36
C LEU A 193 -9.78 -3.18 27.82
N ILE A 194 -10.12 -2.69 26.62
CA ILE A 194 -11.41 -2.95 25.98
C ILE A 194 -11.43 -4.32 25.30
N PHE A 195 -10.29 -4.76 24.73
CA PHE A 195 -10.21 -6.06 24.06
C PHE A 195 -10.23 -7.24 25.05
N LEU A 196 -9.70 -7.07 26.27
CA LEU A 196 -9.80 -8.09 27.32
C LEU A 196 -11.21 -8.22 27.91
N LEU A 197 -11.95 -7.12 28.10
CA LEU A 197 -13.35 -7.19 28.53
C LEU A 197 -14.28 -7.73 27.43
N HIS A 198 -13.90 -7.59 26.16
CA HIS A 198 -14.72 -7.91 25.00
C HIS A 198 -14.24 -9.15 24.22
N ARG A 199 -13.45 -10.05 24.84
CA ARG A 199 -13.03 -11.31 24.21
C ARG A 199 -14.24 -12.19 23.82
N HIS A 200 -15.38 -12.05 24.51
CA HIS A 200 -16.63 -12.73 24.15
C HIS A 200 -17.33 -12.12 22.93
N ALA A 201 -17.11 -10.84 22.62
CA ALA A 201 -17.89 -10.16 21.60
C ALA A 201 -17.12 -9.84 20.31
N CYS A 202 -15.78 -9.94 20.27
CA CYS A 202 -15.06 -10.06 18.99
C CYS A 202 -15.26 -11.44 18.32
N VAL A 203 -15.31 -12.53 19.10
CA VAL A 203 -15.74 -13.85 18.56
C VAL A 203 -17.21 -13.78 18.15
N CYS A 204 -18.04 -13.08 18.92
CA CYS A 204 -19.42 -12.84 18.54
C CYS A 204 -19.54 -11.96 17.29
N MET A 205 -18.70 -10.95 17.02
CA MET A 205 -18.83 -10.05 15.86
C MET A 205 -18.38 -10.69 14.54
N ILE A 206 -17.39 -11.59 14.59
CA ILE A 206 -17.07 -12.50 13.46
C ILE A 206 -18.24 -13.47 13.23
N SER A 207 -18.88 -13.96 14.31
CA SER A 207 -20.07 -14.80 14.22
C SER A 207 -21.37 -14.04 13.87
N TYR A 208 -21.45 -12.73 14.17
CA TYR A 208 -22.62 -11.86 14.00
C TYR A 208 -22.69 -11.33 12.58
N ASN A 209 -21.55 -11.05 11.93
CA ASN A 209 -21.53 -10.86 10.47
C ASN A 209 -21.93 -12.15 9.72
N TYR A 210 -21.65 -13.33 10.29
CA TYR A 210 -22.16 -14.62 9.78
C TYR A 210 -23.67 -14.82 10.07
N CYS A 211 -24.21 -14.26 11.16
CA CYS A 211 -25.61 -14.44 11.59
C CYS A 211 -26.57 -13.38 11.01
N LEU A 212 -26.13 -12.12 10.84
CA LEU A 212 -26.92 -11.03 10.26
C LEU A 212 -27.15 -11.21 8.76
N GLY A 213 -26.20 -11.80 8.03
CA GLY A 213 -26.45 -12.18 6.64
C GLY A 213 -27.47 -13.31 6.48
N LYS A 214 -27.67 -14.12 7.53
CA LYS A 214 -28.73 -15.14 7.57
C LYS A 214 -30.10 -14.55 7.96
N HIS A 215 -30.12 -13.51 8.80
CA HIS A 215 -31.36 -12.85 9.23
C HIS A 215 -31.91 -11.81 8.24
N GLY A 216 -31.07 -11.17 7.41
CA GLY A 216 -31.56 -10.25 6.36
C GLY A 216 -32.36 -10.93 5.24
N ILE A 217 -32.22 -12.26 5.08
CA ILE A 217 -32.99 -13.07 4.13
C ILE A 217 -34.29 -13.58 4.77
N LEU A 218 -34.29 -13.91 6.06
CA LEU A 218 -35.51 -14.39 6.74
C LEU A 218 -36.57 -13.30 6.91
N THR A 219 -36.19 -12.02 7.08
CA THR A 219 -37.19 -10.93 7.23
C THR A 219 -37.89 -10.57 5.92
N ARG A 220 -37.35 -10.96 4.75
CA ARG A 220 -38.02 -10.77 3.43
C ARG A 220 -38.88 -11.95 3.00
N LEU A 221 -38.78 -13.10 3.64
CA LEU A 221 -39.61 -14.29 3.39
C LEU A 221 -40.82 -14.41 4.33
N ALA A 222 -40.94 -13.54 5.33
CA ALA A 222 -42.10 -13.48 6.24
C ALA A 222 -43.14 -12.40 5.85
N VAL A 223 -42.97 -11.74 4.69
CA VAL A 223 -43.87 -10.69 4.17
C VAL A 223 -44.33 -10.98 2.73
N ILE A 224 -44.21 -12.24 2.27
CA ILE A 224 -44.89 -12.75 1.07
C ILE A 224 -45.65 -14.00 1.45
#